data_AF-A0A7S3FW07-F1
#
_entry.id   AF-A0A7S3FW07-F1
#
_cell.length_a   1.000
_cell.length_b   1.000
_cell.length_c   1.000
_cell.angle_alpha   90.00
_cell.angle_beta   90.00
_cell.angle_gamma   90.00
#
_symmetry.space_group_name_H-M   'P 1'
#
loop_
_entity.id
_entity.type
_entity.pdbx_description
1 polymer ?
#
loop_
_entity_poly.entity_id
_entity_poly.type
_entity_poly.pdbx_seq_one_letter_code
_entity_poly.pdbx_strand_id
1 'polypeptide(L)'
;MQDKEGMAKYAINQRNADRLANNFKKMRGGALKIGQILSTSEESVLPPVIRDAMEKARSEADIMPLKQVTKNLVRELGPEWQKNFKEINLYPFAAASIGQVHEAILKDDMRVAIKMQYTGISNSIDSDLNNFKRIIDMLGIFPRGLYLNEAIDVARNELHWECNYEREATYQRAYREHLLKYPNDFYCPKVIDHLSTRTILCSEFVDGREIDTYMKESQDLRNRIGSLLIKLCFKELFEFKMMQTDPNPANYLFDTQHGRDGIMNLLDLGAGRDFEDGFLDSYMQIIWGSYKDDKESILQHSINIGFLTGEESQ
;
A
#
# COMPACT_ATOMS: atom_id res chain seq x y z
N MET A 1 -30.63 21.69 -14.81
CA MET A 1 -30.95 20.90 -13.59
C MET A 1 -31.46 19.51 -13.94
N GLN A 2 -32.33 19.33 -14.94
CA GLN A 2 -32.86 18.02 -15.37
C GLN A 2 -31.81 17.01 -15.92
N ASP A 3 -30.69 17.46 -16.47
CA ASP A 3 -29.66 16.57 -17.05
C ASP A 3 -28.76 15.89 -15.98
N LYS A 4 -28.65 16.49 -14.79
CA LYS A 4 -27.83 15.96 -13.68
C LYS A 4 -28.53 14.86 -12.89
N GLU A 5 -29.85 14.93 -12.74
CA GLU A 5 -30.66 13.88 -12.10
C GLU A 5 -30.77 12.60 -12.96
N GLY A 6 -30.73 12.75 -14.30
CA GLY A 6 -30.75 11.61 -15.23
C GLY A 6 -29.48 10.77 -15.20
N MET A 7 -28.30 11.40 -15.06
CA MET A 7 -27.00 10.72 -14.99
C MET A 7 -26.74 10.07 -13.62
N ALA A 8 -27.17 10.71 -12.52
CA ALA A 8 -27.17 10.08 -11.19
C ALA A 8 -28.07 8.83 -11.16
N LYS A 9 -29.22 8.85 -11.85
CA LYS A 9 -30.06 7.65 -12.06
C LYS A 9 -29.42 6.60 -12.98
N TYR A 10 -28.56 7.00 -13.93
CA TYR A 10 -27.83 6.07 -14.79
C TYR A 10 -26.79 5.24 -13.99
N ALA A 11 -26.19 5.82 -12.95
CA ALA A 11 -25.26 5.11 -12.07
C ALA A 11 -25.93 4.04 -11.18
N ILE A 12 -27.27 4.03 -11.06
CA ILE A 12 -28.03 3.16 -10.14
C ILE A 12 -28.41 1.80 -10.77
N ASN A 13 -28.12 1.56 -12.05
CA ASN A 13 -28.39 0.26 -12.69
C ASN A 13 -27.24 -0.73 -12.48
N GLN A 14 -27.53 -1.95 -12.00
CA GLN A 14 -26.56 -3.01 -11.75
C GLN A 14 -25.69 -3.34 -12.99
N ARG A 15 -26.24 -3.21 -14.20
CA ARG A 15 -25.48 -3.34 -15.47
C ARG A 15 -24.40 -2.27 -15.64
N ASN A 16 -24.61 -1.06 -15.12
CA ASN A 16 -23.63 0.01 -15.16
C ASN A 16 -22.59 -0.12 -14.05
N ALA A 17 -22.97 -0.67 -12.89
CA ALA A 17 -22.03 -1.09 -11.85
C ALA A 17 -21.04 -2.14 -12.38
N ASP A 18 -21.51 -3.17 -13.10
CA ASP A 18 -20.64 -4.18 -13.70
C ASP A 18 -19.72 -3.60 -14.79
N ARG A 19 -20.21 -2.62 -15.57
CA ARG A 19 -19.37 -1.90 -16.54
C ARG A 19 -18.31 -1.04 -15.88
N LEU A 20 -18.67 -0.34 -14.79
CA LEU A 20 -17.73 0.42 -13.96
C LEU A 20 -16.68 -0.50 -13.35
N ALA A 21 -17.10 -1.63 -12.76
CA ALA A 21 -16.19 -2.64 -12.21
C ALA A 21 -15.24 -3.17 -13.27
N ASN A 22 -15.73 -3.50 -14.48
CA ASN A 22 -14.88 -3.95 -15.58
C ASN A 22 -13.89 -2.88 -16.07
N ASN A 23 -14.26 -1.59 -16.01
CA ASN A 23 -13.34 -0.51 -16.33
C ASN A 23 -12.28 -0.34 -15.23
N PHE A 24 -12.67 -0.38 -13.95
CA PHE A 24 -11.72 -0.34 -12.83
C PHE A 24 -10.76 -1.54 -12.82
N LYS A 25 -11.24 -2.75 -13.16
CA LYS A 25 -10.38 -3.94 -13.36
C LYS A 25 -9.30 -3.70 -14.42
N LYS A 26 -9.65 -3.05 -15.54
CA LYS A 26 -8.68 -2.71 -16.60
C LYS A 26 -7.65 -1.68 -16.16
N MET A 27 -8.04 -0.76 -15.28
CA MET A 27 -7.18 0.30 -14.73
C MET A 27 -6.26 -0.20 -13.60
N ARG A 28 -6.40 -1.48 -13.19
CA ARG A 28 -5.58 -2.19 -12.21
C ARG A 28 -5.30 -1.33 -10.95
N GLY A 29 -4.08 -1.37 -10.42
CA GLY A 29 -3.70 -0.75 -9.14
C GLY A 29 -3.98 0.76 -9.04
N GLY A 30 -4.08 1.49 -10.16
CA GLY A 30 -4.33 2.93 -10.13
C GLY A 30 -5.70 3.33 -9.60
N ALA A 31 -6.76 2.64 -10.06
CA ALA A 31 -8.11 2.87 -9.56
C ALA A 31 -8.24 2.40 -8.10
N LEU A 32 -7.61 1.28 -7.75
CA LEU A 32 -7.65 0.72 -6.40
C LEU A 32 -7.02 1.65 -5.36
N LYS A 33 -5.86 2.26 -5.68
CA LYS A 33 -5.18 3.20 -4.78
C LYS A 33 -6.00 4.47 -4.54
N ILE A 34 -6.61 5.03 -5.59
CA ILE A 34 -7.54 6.16 -5.40
C ILE A 34 -8.74 5.76 -4.54
N GLY A 35 -9.25 4.54 -4.73
CA GLY A 35 -10.32 3.99 -3.89
C GLY A 35 -9.96 4.01 -2.42
N GLN A 36 -8.75 3.53 -2.09
CA GLN A 36 -8.23 3.53 -0.72
C GLN A 36 -8.11 4.94 -0.14
N ILE A 37 -7.50 5.87 -0.89
CA ILE A 37 -7.34 7.27 -0.45
C ILE A 37 -8.71 7.91 -0.16
N LEU A 38 -9.70 7.67 -1.02
CA LEU A 38 -11.04 8.25 -0.88
C LEU A 38 -11.94 7.51 0.13
N SER A 39 -11.66 6.24 0.42
CA SER A 39 -12.43 5.42 1.37
C SER A 39 -12.01 5.58 2.83
N THR A 40 -10.89 6.25 3.09
CA THR A 40 -10.35 6.44 4.45
C THR A 40 -11.10 7.52 5.25
N SER A 41 -11.98 8.28 4.60
CA SER A 41 -12.86 9.26 5.25
C SER A 41 -14.11 8.57 5.81
N GLU A 42 -14.48 8.85 7.08
CA GLU A 42 -15.64 8.26 7.77
C GLU A 42 -16.97 8.44 7.02
N GLU A 43 -17.08 9.51 6.21
CA GLU A 43 -18.06 9.63 5.15
C GLU A 43 -17.41 9.22 3.82
N SER A 44 -17.66 8.00 3.35
CA SER A 44 -17.27 7.57 2.01
C SER A 44 -17.85 8.56 0.98
N VAL A 45 -16.99 9.44 0.46
CA VAL A 45 -17.31 10.42 -0.59
C VAL A 45 -17.81 9.71 -1.85
N LEU A 46 -17.38 8.47 -2.05
CA LEU A 46 -17.78 7.66 -3.19
C LEU A 46 -19.18 7.06 -2.98
N PRO A 47 -20.07 7.18 -3.99
CA PRO A 47 -21.33 6.44 -4.00
C PRO A 47 -21.12 4.93 -3.81
N PRO A 48 -22.01 4.23 -3.09
CA PRO A 48 -21.88 2.79 -2.83
C PRO A 48 -21.62 1.95 -4.09
N VAL A 49 -22.28 2.28 -5.20
CA VAL A 49 -22.10 1.56 -6.47
C VAL A 49 -20.65 1.61 -7.00
N ILE A 50 -19.95 2.73 -6.78
CA ILE A 50 -18.54 2.87 -7.19
C ILE A 50 -17.65 2.11 -6.23
N ARG A 51 -17.86 2.26 -4.92
CA ARG A 51 -17.12 1.52 -3.91
C ARG A 51 -17.23 0.01 -4.14
N ASP A 52 -18.44 -0.51 -4.29
CA ASP A 52 -18.68 -1.95 -4.50
C ASP A 52 -18.05 -2.43 -5.83
N ALA A 53 -18.06 -1.60 -6.89
CA ALA A 53 -17.39 -1.90 -8.15
C ALA A 53 -15.86 -1.93 -8.02
N MET A 54 -15.28 -1.05 -7.18
CA MET A 54 -13.84 -1.02 -6.89
C MET A 54 -13.43 -2.19 -6.00
N GLU A 55 -14.22 -2.54 -4.99
CA GLU A 55 -14.02 -3.74 -4.16
C GLU A 55 -14.07 -5.02 -5.00
N LYS A 56 -15.07 -5.14 -5.89
CA LYS A 56 -15.16 -6.25 -6.84
C LYS A 56 -13.97 -6.31 -7.79
N ALA A 57 -13.47 -5.16 -8.24
CA ALA A 57 -12.26 -5.09 -9.06
C ALA A 57 -11.00 -5.53 -8.29
N ARG A 58 -10.95 -5.24 -6.97
CA ARG A 58 -9.87 -5.68 -6.07
C ARG A 58 -9.88 -7.19 -5.85
N SER A 59 -11.05 -7.75 -5.53
CA SER A 59 -11.20 -9.18 -5.23
C SER A 59 -10.99 -10.08 -6.44
N GLU A 60 -11.22 -9.54 -7.64
CA GLU A 60 -11.04 -10.25 -8.91
C GLU A 60 -9.78 -9.79 -9.65
N ALA A 61 -8.77 -9.22 -8.97
CA ALA A 61 -7.53 -8.83 -9.62
C ALA A 61 -6.92 -10.04 -10.35
N ASP A 62 -6.92 -9.99 -11.68
CA ASP A 62 -6.58 -11.11 -12.54
C ASP A 62 -5.13 -11.57 -12.33
N ILE A 63 -4.96 -12.88 -12.18
CA ILE A 63 -3.65 -13.54 -12.23
C ILE A 63 -3.02 -13.26 -13.59
N MET A 64 -1.77 -12.79 -13.58
CA MET A 64 -1.01 -12.58 -14.80
C MET A 64 -0.87 -13.91 -15.56
N PRO A 65 -1.23 -13.95 -16.86
CA PRO A 65 -1.03 -15.15 -17.66
C PRO A 65 0.43 -15.62 -17.63
N LEU A 66 0.64 -16.93 -17.57
CA LEU A 66 1.98 -17.56 -17.51
C LEU A 66 2.97 -16.99 -18.54
N LYS A 67 2.50 -16.72 -19.76
CA LYS A 67 3.33 -16.13 -20.82
C LYS A 67 3.87 -14.74 -20.47
N GLN A 68 3.09 -13.92 -19.75
CA GLN A 68 3.53 -12.61 -19.28
C GLN A 68 4.52 -12.76 -18.12
N VAL A 69 4.29 -13.69 -17.19
CA VAL A 69 5.21 -14.00 -16.08
C VAL A 69 6.58 -14.39 -16.64
N THR A 70 6.62 -15.37 -17.53
CA THR A 70 7.88 -15.83 -18.15
C THR A 70 8.56 -14.73 -18.96
N LYS A 71 7.79 -13.87 -19.65
CA LYS A 71 8.34 -12.72 -20.39
C LYS A 71 8.98 -11.69 -19.44
N ASN A 72 8.35 -11.39 -18.30
CA ASN A 72 8.90 -10.51 -17.29
C ASN A 72 10.21 -11.10 -16.73
N LEU A 73 10.22 -12.38 -16.33
CA LEU A 73 11.43 -13.05 -15.83
C LEU A 73 12.58 -13.02 -16.85
N VAL A 74 12.31 -13.30 -18.12
CA VAL A 74 13.34 -13.23 -19.18
C VAL A 74 13.86 -11.81 -19.38
N ARG A 75 12.97 -10.80 -19.31
CA ARG A 75 13.35 -9.39 -19.51
C ARG A 75 14.23 -8.87 -18.37
N GLU A 76 13.88 -9.20 -17.13
CA GLU A 76 14.49 -8.63 -15.94
C GLU A 76 15.70 -9.44 -15.44
N LEU A 77 15.63 -10.77 -15.52
CA LEU A 77 16.67 -11.69 -15.01
C LEU A 77 17.46 -12.39 -16.14
N GLY A 78 17.14 -12.09 -17.40
CA GLY A 78 17.81 -12.64 -18.58
C GLY A 78 17.22 -13.98 -19.07
N PRO A 79 17.66 -14.46 -20.26
CA PRO A 79 17.10 -15.64 -20.90
C PRO A 79 17.32 -16.96 -20.14
N GLU A 80 18.30 -17.00 -19.24
CA GLU A 80 18.65 -18.17 -18.43
C GLU A 80 18.24 -18.01 -16.96
N TRP A 81 17.24 -17.18 -16.67
CA TRP A 81 16.77 -16.88 -15.31
C TRP A 81 16.50 -18.13 -14.45
N GLN A 82 16.11 -19.25 -15.07
CA GLN A 82 15.85 -20.52 -14.41
C GLN A 82 17.08 -21.06 -13.68
N LYS A 83 18.30 -20.69 -14.10
CA LYS A 83 19.55 -21.13 -13.43
C LYS A 83 19.65 -20.63 -12.00
N ASN A 84 18.98 -19.53 -11.65
CA ASN A 84 18.97 -18.97 -10.30
C ASN A 84 18.13 -19.79 -9.32
N PHE A 85 17.20 -20.62 -9.82
CA PHE A 85 16.19 -21.30 -9.01
C PHE A 85 16.42 -22.81 -9.01
N LYS A 86 16.29 -23.43 -7.83
CA LYS A 86 16.08 -24.87 -7.70
C LYS A 86 14.64 -25.22 -8.10
N GLU A 87 13.69 -24.43 -7.62
CA GLU A 87 12.27 -24.53 -7.94
C GLU A 87 11.65 -23.13 -7.99
N ILE A 88 10.65 -22.92 -8.84
CA ILE A 88 9.84 -21.70 -8.86
C ILE A 88 8.40 -22.04 -9.19
N ASN A 89 7.47 -21.59 -8.36
CA ASN A 89 6.05 -21.69 -8.65
C ASN A 89 5.62 -20.50 -9.52
N LEU A 90 5.37 -20.78 -10.81
CA LEU A 90 4.92 -19.76 -11.76
C LEU A 90 3.43 -19.40 -11.59
N TYR A 91 2.71 -20.08 -10.69
CA TYR A 91 1.42 -19.63 -10.20
C TYR A 91 1.61 -18.79 -8.93
N PRO A 92 1.05 -17.57 -8.87
CA PRO A 92 1.23 -16.72 -7.69
C PRO A 92 0.45 -17.30 -6.50
N PHE A 93 0.99 -17.13 -5.30
CA PHE A 93 0.28 -17.50 -4.06
C PHE A 93 -0.40 -16.30 -3.40
N ALA A 94 0.02 -15.07 -3.73
CA ALA A 94 -0.56 -13.84 -3.21
C ALA A 94 -0.62 -12.75 -4.29
N ALA A 95 -1.58 -11.84 -4.13
CA ALA A 95 -1.67 -10.61 -4.93
C ALA A 95 -0.93 -9.46 -4.22
N ALA A 96 -0.43 -8.51 -4.99
CA ALA A 96 0.10 -7.24 -4.50
C ALA A 96 -0.63 -6.06 -5.19
N SER A 97 -0.53 -4.85 -4.65
CA SER A 97 -1.24 -3.65 -5.16
C SER A 97 -1.17 -3.50 -6.70
N ILE A 98 0.04 -3.61 -7.25
CA ILE A 98 0.32 -3.45 -8.69
C ILE A 98 0.96 -4.70 -9.33
N GLY A 99 0.86 -5.85 -8.67
CA GLY A 99 1.59 -7.05 -9.07
C GLY A 99 1.12 -8.32 -8.39
N GLN A 100 1.95 -9.34 -8.40
CA GLN A 100 1.68 -10.64 -7.80
C GLN A 100 2.94 -11.26 -7.23
N VAL A 101 2.80 -12.15 -6.25
CA VAL A 101 3.91 -12.75 -5.52
C VAL A 101 3.99 -14.24 -5.78
N HIS A 102 5.19 -14.70 -6.11
CA HIS A 102 5.51 -16.10 -6.40
C HIS A 102 6.45 -16.66 -5.35
N GLU A 103 6.29 -17.93 -5.00
CA GLU A 103 7.23 -18.64 -4.15
C GLU A 103 8.28 -19.34 -5.01
N ALA A 104 9.53 -19.31 -4.57
CA ALA A 104 10.62 -20.04 -5.19
C ALA A 104 11.62 -20.55 -4.15
N ILE A 105 12.45 -21.51 -4.57
CA ILE A 105 13.58 -22.04 -3.81
C ILE A 105 14.84 -21.78 -4.64
N LEU A 106 15.81 -21.10 -4.05
CA LEU A 106 17.11 -20.82 -4.67
C LEU A 106 18.02 -22.06 -4.66
N LYS A 107 19.15 -21.98 -5.38
CA LYS A 107 20.12 -23.10 -5.47
C LYS A 107 20.80 -23.44 -4.14
N ASP A 108 20.82 -22.51 -3.19
CA ASP A 108 21.32 -22.67 -1.83
C ASP A 108 20.22 -23.09 -0.83
N ASP A 109 19.08 -23.58 -1.34
CA ASP A 109 17.90 -24.00 -0.58
C ASP A 109 17.16 -22.89 0.17
N MET A 110 17.52 -21.62 -0.05
CA MET A 110 16.77 -20.49 0.50
C MET A 110 15.38 -20.37 -0.15
N ARG A 111 14.32 -20.35 0.66
CA ARG A 111 12.96 -20.00 0.22
C ARG A 111 12.85 -18.50 0.03
N VAL A 112 12.30 -18.07 -1.10
CA VAL A 112 12.14 -16.65 -1.46
C VAL A 112 10.74 -16.34 -1.95
N ALA A 113 10.31 -15.11 -1.72
CA ALA A 113 9.12 -14.51 -2.31
C ALA A 113 9.53 -13.55 -3.42
N ILE A 114 8.95 -13.70 -4.61
CA ILE A 114 9.24 -12.90 -5.80
C ILE A 114 8.00 -12.08 -6.16
N LYS A 115 8.01 -10.81 -5.77
CA LYS A 115 6.98 -9.82 -6.12
C LYS A 115 7.27 -9.31 -7.54
N MET A 116 6.35 -9.54 -8.46
CA MET A 116 6.47 -9.11 -9.87
C MET A 116 5.37 -8.11 -10.23
N GLN A 117 5.74 -6.99 -10.83
CA GLN A 117 4.78 -6.01 -11.31
C GLN A 117 3.98 -6.52 -12.50
N TYR A 118 2.74 -6.06 -12.60
CA TYR A 118 1.93 -6.27 -13.78
C TYR A 118 2.54 -5.62 -15.03
N THR A 119 2.58 -6.35 -16.14
CA THR A 119 3.16 -5.85 -17.39
C THR A 119 2.46 -4.57 -17.84
N GLY A 120 3.21 -3.49 -17.98
CA GLY A 120 2.73 -2.21 -18.51
C GLY A 120 2.11 -1.26 -17.49
N ILE A 121 2.04 -1.63 -16.21
CA ILE A 121 1.38 -0.81 -15.18
C ILE A 121 2.02 0.57 -15.02
N SER A 122 3.36 0.64 -14.93
CA SER A 122 4.07 1.93 -14.79
C SER A 122 3.84 2.87 -15.98
N ASN A 123 3.54 2.34 -17.17
CA ASN A 123 3.30 3.15 -18.37
C ASN A 123 1.85 3.59 -18.50
N SER A 124 0.93 2.94 -17.78
CA SER A 124 -0.51 3.22 -17.85
C SER A 124 -1.01 4.14 -16.74
N ILE A 125 -0.26 4.34 -15.64
CA ILE A 125 -0.65 5.16 -14.48
C ILE A 125 -1.31 6.47 -14.89
N ASP A 126 -0.61 7.32 -15.67
CA ASP A 126 -1.14 8.63 -16.05
C ASP A 126 -2.43 8.53 -16.84
N SER A 127 -2.49 7.58 -17.79
CA SER A 127 -3.68 7.38 -18.61
C SER A 127 -4.85 6.82 -17.80
N ASP A 128 -4.59 5.93 -16.84
CA ASP A 128 -5.59 5.34 -15.97
C ASP A 128 -6.15 6.38 -15.00
N LEU A 129 -5.30 7.20 -14.38
CA LEU A 129 -5.74 8.29 -13.51
C LEU A 129 -6.56 9.35 -14.25
N ASN A 130 -6.14 9.70 -15.48
CA ASN A 130 -6.89 10.62 -16.33
C ASN A 130 -8.26 10.04 -16.74
N ASN A 131 -8.33 8.74 -17.01
CA ASN A 131 -9.60 8.06 -17.30
C ASN A 131 -10.50 8.01 -16.06
N PHE A 132 -9.94 7.76 -14.88
CA PHE A 132 -10.68 7.80 -13.61
C PHE A 132 -11.32 9.16 -13.40
N LYS A 133 -10.53 10.23 -13.55
CA LYS A 133 -11.00 11.61 -13.45
C LYS A 133 -12.21 11.86 -14.35
N ARG A 134 -12.10 11.49 -15.63
CA ARG A 134 -13.20 11.64 -16.61
C ARG A 134 -14.47 10.90 -16.19
N ILE A 135 -14.35 9.70 -15.61
CA ILE A 135 -15.51 8.94 -15.11
C ILE A 135 -16.18 9.69 -13.95
N ILE A 136 -15.39 10.16 -12.98
CA ILE A 136 -15.93 10.92 -11.83
C ILE A 136 -16.59 12.23 -12.28
N ASP A 137 -15.95 12.97 -13.19
CA ASP A 137 -16.48 14.22 -13.77
C ASP A 137 -17.80 13.98 -14.51
N MET A 138 -17.88 12.91 -15.33
CA MET A 138 -19.10 12.53 -16.04
C MET A 138 -20.26 12.17 -15.10
N LEU A 139 -19.96 11.50 -13.99
CA LEU A 139 -20.97 11.11 -13.01
C LEU A 139 -21.47 12.31 -12.19
N GLY A 140 -20.71 13.41 -12.11
CA GLY A 140 -21.12 14.63 -11.42
C GLY A 140 -21.32 14.45 -9.91
N ILE A 141 -20.71 13.40 -9.36
CA ILE A 141 -20.88 12.92 -7.97
C ILE A 141 -19.89 13.53 -6.99
N PHE A 142 -18.89 14.27 -7.46
CA PHE A 142 -17.85 14.79 -6.59
C PHE A 142 -18.34 16.05 -5.86
N PRO A 143 -18.28 16.10 -4.51
CA PRO A 143 -18.69 17.26 -3.74
C PRO A 143 -17.92 18.52 -4.15
N ARG A 144 -18.63 19.65 -4.26
CA ARG A 144 -17.99 20.96 -4.43
C ARG A 144 -17.21 21.29 -3.15
N GLY A 145 -15.88 21.35 -3.24
CA GLY A 145 -15.00 21.65 -2.11
C GLY A 145 -13.95 20.58 -1.82
N LEU A 146 -14.07 19.39 -2.41
CA LEU A 146 -12.99 18.41 -2.39
C LEU A 146 -12.03 18.63 -3.57
N TYR A 147 -10.75 18.59 -3.26
CA TYR A 147 -9.62 18.81 -4.15
C TYR A 147 -9.30 17.53 -4.95
N LEU A 148 -10.18 17.16 -5.90
CA LEU A 148 -10.04 15.93 -6.71
C LEU A 148 -8.72 15.90 -7.48
N ASN A 149 -8.28 17.05 -8.00
CA ASN A 149 -7.06 17.12 -8.79
C ASN A 149 -5.85 16.81 -7.91
N GLU A 150 -5.83 17.38 -6.72
CA GLU A 150 -4.79 17.22 -5.72
C GLU A 150 -4.75 15.77 -5.22
N ALA A 151 -5.90 15.14 -4.99
CA ALA A 151 -5.99 13.72 -4.65
C ALA A 151 -5.46 12.81 -5.78
N ILE A 152 -5.76 13.14 -7.05
CA ILE A 152 -5.22 12.44 -8.22
C ILE A 152 -3.71 12.63 -8.32
N ASP A 153 -3.20 13.83 -8.05
CA ASP A 153 -1.77 14.13 -8.11
C ASP A 153 -0.99 13.39 -7.02
N VAL A 154 -1.55 13.31 -5.81
CA VAL A 154 -1.02 12.46 -4.72
C VAL A 154 -1.02 11.00 -5.14
N ALA A 155 -2.15 10.48 -5.62
CA ALA A 155 -2.26 9.08 -6.07
C ALA A 155 -1.27 8.76 -7.20
N ARG A 156 -1.06 9.69 -8.14
CA ARG A 156 -0.07 9.55 -9.22
C ARG A 156 1.32 9.34 -8.66
N ASN A 157 1.74 10.20 -7.74
CA ASN A 157 3.07 10.11 -7.14
C ASN A 157 3.25 8.80 -6.36
N GLU A 158 2.26 8.40 -5.58
CA GLU A 158 2.30 7.13 -4.83
C GLU A 158 2.39 5.92 -5.76
N LEU A 159 1.61 5.87 -6.84
CA LEU A 159 1.66 4.77 -7.80
C LEU A 159 3.00 4.68 -8.52
N HIS A 160 3.63 5.82 -8.83
CA HIS A 160 4.97 5.83 -9.39
C HIS A 160 6.03 5.33 -8.41
N TRP A 161 5.88 5.62 -7.11
CA TRP A 161 6.75 5.06 -6.08
C TRP A 161 6.54 3.55 -5.91
N GLU A 162 5.29 3.07 -5.90
CA GLU A 162 4.99 1.63 -5.86
C GLU A 162 5.55 0.89 -7.09
N CYS A 163 5.61 1.53 -8.26
CA CYS A 163 6.21 0.96 -9.47
C CYS A 163 7.74 0.95 -9.47
N ASN A 164 8.40 1.41 -8.40
CA ASN A 164 9.84 1.41 -8.28
C ASN A 164 10.31 0.44 -7.19
N TYR A 165 10.49 -0.84 -7.54
CA TYR A 165 10.92 -1.85 -6.56
C TYR A 165 12.36 -1.71 -6.08
N GLU A 166 13.22 -0.93 -6.76
CA GLU A 166 14.54 -0.57 -6.23
C GLU A 166 14.42 0.38 -5.03
N ARG A 167 13.41 1.27 -5.06
CA ARG A 167 13.06 2.12 -3.93
C ARG A 167 12.56 1.28 -2.77
N GLU A 168 11.59 0.40 -3.01
CA GLU A 168 11.06 -0.52 -1.98
C GLU A 168 12.18 -1.36 -1.35
N ALA A 169 13.08 -1.94 -2.17
CA ALA A 169 14.24 -2.68 -1.70
C ALA A 169 15.16 -1.84 -0.80
N THR A 170 15.31 -0.54 -1.09
CA THR A 170 16.11 0.39 -0.27
C THR A 170 15.50 0.59 1.11
N TYR A 171 14.19 0.85 1.17
CA TYR A 171 13.47 0.92 2.45
C TYR A 171 13.57 -0.42 3.19
N GLN A 172 13.38 -1.55 2.51
CA GLN A 172 13.45 -2.88 3.14
C GLN A 172 14.81 -3.18 3.77
N ARG A 173 15.91 -2.81 3.11
CA ARG A 173 17.26 -2.93 3.72
C ARG A 173 17.40 -2.02 4.94
N ALA A 174 16.96 -0.77 4.85
CA ALA A 174 17.03 0.17 5.97
C ALA A 174 16.21 -0.29 7.18
N TYR A 175 14.96 -0.73 6.97
CA TYR A 175 14.13 -1.32 8.01
C TYR A 175 14.80 -2.52 8.66
N ARG A 176 15.33 -3.45 7.84
CA ARG A 176 16.03 -4.63 8.37
C ARG A 176 17.15 -4.23 9.33
N GLU A 177 18.01 -3.28 8.96
CA GLU A 177 19.11 -2.81 9.81
C GLU A 177 18.60 -2.19 11.13
N HIS A 178 17.57 -1.35 11.06
CA HIS A 178 16.97 -0.75 12.25
C HIS A 178 16.35 -1.80 13.20
N LEU A 179 15.71 -2.81 12.63
CA LEU A 179 15.00 -3.85 13.38
C LEU A 179 15.93 -4.90 14.00
N LEU A 180 17.22 -4.94 13.65
CA LEU A 180 18.21 -5.77 14.35
C LEU A 180 18.29 -5.47 15.86
N LYS A 181 17.88 -4.28 16.30
CA LYS A 181 17.77 -3.90 17.72
C LYS A 181 16.55 -4.51 18.42
N TYR A 182 15.58 -5.04 17.66
CA TYR A 182 14.30 -5.54 18.16
C TYR A 182 13.96 -6.97 17.66
N PRO A 183 14.90 -7.93 17.73
CA PRO A 183 14.76 -9.24 17.06
C PRO A 183 13.67 -10.14 17.68
N ASN A 184 13.21 -9.84 18.90
CA ASN A 184 12.12 -10.58 19.56
C ASN A 184 10.72 -10.04 19.19
N ASP A 185 10.65 -8.91 18.50
CA ASP A 185 9.41 -8.20 18.21
C ASP A 185 9.14 -8.14 16.71
N PHE A 186 10.18 -7.89 15.92
CA PHE A 186 10.05 -7.58 14.51
C PHE A 186 11.09 -8.31 13.67
N TYR A 187 10.70 -8.59 12.43
CA TYR A 187 11.61 -9.08 11.39
C TYR A 187 11.24 -8.46 10.05
N CYS A 188 12.26 -8.09 9.27
CA CYS A 188 12.07 -7.63 7.90
C CYS A 188 12.89 -8.54 6.99
N PRO A 189 12.28 -9.24 6.01
CA PRO A 189 12.96 -10.20 5.16
C PRO A 189 14.14 -9.58 4.43
N LYS A 190 15.22 -10.33 4.23
CA LYS A 190 16.37 -9.85 3.46
C LYS A 190 16.02 -9.74 1.98
N VAL A 191 16.48 -8.67 1.33
CA VAL A 191 16.41 -8.52 -0.15
C VAL A 191 17.48 -9.38 -0.83
N ILE A 192 17.11 -10.05 -1.91
CA ILE A 192 18.02 -10.81 -2.77
C ILE A 192 18.38 -9.95 -3.97
N ASP A 193 19.47 -9.20 -3.85
CA ASP A 193 19.82 -8.10 -4.75
C ASP A 193 19.98 -8.53 -6.22
N HIS A 194 20.66 -9.65 -6.46
CA HIS A 194 20.90 -10.15 -7.82
C HIS A 194 19.64 -10.67 -8.53
N LEU A 195 18.53 -10.80 -7.81
CA LEU A 195 17.21 -11.18 -8.34
C LEU A 195 16.19 -10.04 -8.22
N SER A 196 16.64 -8.84 -7.81
CA SER A 196 15.80 -7.67 -7.65
C SER A 196 16.16 -6.63 -8.71
N THR A 197 15.13 -6.06 -9.33
CA THR A 197 15.20 -5.02 -10.36
C THR A 197 14.13 -3.97 -10.09
N ARG A 198 14.01 -2.98 -10.97
CA ARG A 198 12.92 -2.00 -10.91
C ARG A 198 11.52 -2.62 -10.92
N THR A 199 11.32 -3.80 -11.52
CA THR A 199 9.98 -4.42 -11.68
C THR A 199 9.82 -5.81 -11.04
N ILE A 200 10.89 -6.37 -10.46
CA ILE A 200 10.88 -7.59 -9.67
C ILE A 200 11.56 -7.31 -8.33
N LEU A 201 10.91 -7.62 -7.21
CA LEU A 201 11.52 -7.61 -5.89
C LEU A 201 11.57 -9.03 -5.36
N CYS A 202 12.78 -9.52 -5.08
CA CYS A 202 13.00 -10.84 -4.51
C CYS A 202 13.48 -10.67 -3.07
N SER A 203 12.80 -11.31 -2.13
CA SER A 203 13.16 -11.28 -0.71
C SER A 203 13.04 -12.66 -0.08
N GLU A 204 13.65 -12.86 1.09
CA GLU A 204 13.44 -14.06 1.90
C GLU A 204 11.94 -14.32 2.09
N PHE A 205 11.54 -15.58 1.92
CA PHE A 205 10.19 -15.98 2.27
C PHE A 205 10.07 -16.01 3.80
N VAL A 206 8.99 -15.46 4.32
CA VAL A 206 8.68 -15.51 5.76
C VAL A 206 7.27 -16.06 5.96
N ASP A 207 7.12 -16.87 7.01
CA ASP A 207 5.85 -17.45 7.39
C ASP A 207 5.04 -16.49 8.28
N GLY A 208 3.76 -16.78 8.46
CA GLY A 208 2.86 -16.00 9.30
C GLY A 208 1.46 -15.88 8.71
N ARG A 209 0.56 -15.26 9.47
CA ARG A 209 -0.80 -14.92 9.01
C ARG A 209 -0.98 -13.41 9.01
N GLU A 210 -1.79 -12.88 8.10
CA GLU A 210 -2.14 -11.46 8.08
C GLU A 210 -2.75 -11.04 9.42
N ILE A 211 -2.34 -9.87 9.92
CA ILE A 211 -2.67 -9.42 11.29
C ILE A 211 -4.18 -9.23 11.52
N ASP A 212 -4.95 -8.91 10.49
CA ASP A 212 -6.40 -8.72 10.54
C ASP A 212 -7.18 -10.04 10.77
N THR A 213 -6.58 -11.17 10.40
CA THR A 213 -7.15 -12.50 10.68
C THR A 213 -7.17 -12.82 12.18
N TYR A 214 -6.36 -12.12 13.00
CA TYR A 214 -6.30 -12.31 14.45
C TYR A 214 -7.40 -11.57 15.22
N MET A 215 -8.29 -10.82 14.56
CA MET A 215 -9.32 -10.02 15.22
C MET A 215 -10.31 -10.83 16.08
N LYS A 216 -10.41 -12.14 15.84
CA LYS A 216 -11.27 -13.08 16.59
C LYS A 216 -10.49 -13.99 17.54
N GLU A 217 -9.18 -13.81 17.65
CA GLU A 217 -8.31 -14.61 18.51
C GLU A 217 -8.33 -14.11 19.97
N SER A 218 -7.56 -14.76 20.85
CA SER A 218 -7.51 -14.42 22.27
C SER A 218 -7.15 -12.94 22.51
N GLN A 219 -7.64 -12.38 23.63
CA GLN A 219 -7.36 -10.99 23.99
C GLN A 219 -5.85 -10.73 24.13
N ASP A 220 -5.09 -11.68 24.69
CA ASP A 220 -3.65 -11.55 24.86
C ASP A 220 -2.91 -11.44 23.52
N LEU A 221 -3.32 -12.24 22.53
CA LEU A 221 -2.72 -12.22 21.20
C LEU A 221 -3.06 -10.91 20.46
N ARG A 222 -4.30 -10.45 20.55
CA ARG A 222 -4.72 -9.15 20.01
C ARG A 222 -3.98 -8.00 20.67
N ASN A 223 -3.82 -8.04 22.00
CA ASN A 223 -3.04 -7.05 22.75
C ASN A 223 -1.58 -7.03 22.30
N ARG A 224 -0.96 -8.19 22.08
CA ARG A 224 0.42 -8.31 21.61
C ARG A 224 0.59 -7.69 20.23
N ILE A 225 -0.25 -8.07 19.26
CA ILE A 225 -0.21 -7.52 17.89
C ILE A 225 -0.44 -6.00 17.91
N GLY A 226 -1.47 -5.52 18.61
CA GLY A 226 -1.75 -4.08 18.73
C GLY A 226 -0.61 -3.31 19.38
N SER A 227 0.01 -3.86 20.43
CA SER A 227 1.16 -3.26 21.09
C SER A 227 2.37 -3.18 20.16
N LEU A 228 2.60 -4.20 19.33
CA LEU A 228 3.67 -4.21 18.34
C LEU A 228 3.45 -3.16 17.25
N LEU A 229 2.21 -3.00 16.74
CA LEU A 229 1.88 -1.96 15.76
C LEU A 229 2.15 -0.55 16.31
N ILE A 230 1.68 -0.27 17.53
CA ILE A 230 1.92 1.02 18.18
C ILE A 230 3.42 1.23 18.42
N LYS A 231 4.12 0.20 18.91
CA LYS A 231 5.57 0.26 19.12
C LYS A 231 6.31 0.55 17.82
N LEU A 232 5.95 -0.12 16.72
CA LEU A 232 6.54 0.09 15.41
C LEU A 232 6.32 1.54 14.96
N CYS A 233 5.10 2.06 15.04
CA CYS A 233 4.77 3.45 14.68
C CYS A 233 5.65 4.47 15.42
N PHE A 234 5.82 4.31 16.75
CA PHE A 234 6.74 5.17 17.51
C PHE A 234 8.20 5.03 17.07
N LYS A 235 8.63 3.82 16.69
CA LYS A 235 9.99 3.57 16.19
C LYS A 235 10.22 4.18 14.82
N GLU A 236 9.28 4.02 13.91
CA GLU A 236 9.28 4.60 12.57
C GLU A 236 9.40 6.14 12.63
N LEU A 237 8.54 6.78 13.43
CA LEU A 237 8.53 8.23 13.55
C LEU A 237 9.78 8.78 14.26
N PHE A 238 10.18 8.20 15.39
CA PHE A 238 11.11 8.87 16.30
C PHE A 238 12.49 8.24 16.40
N GLU A 239 12.66 7.01 15.90
CA GLU A 239 13.98 6.37 15.85
C GLU A 239 14.48 6.22 14.42
N PHE A 240 13.63 5.74 13.50
CA PHE A 240 14.01 5.48 12.12
C PHE A 240 13.91 6.76 11.29
N LYS A 241 13.00 7.68 11.69
CA LYS A 241 12.59 8.87 10.93
C LYS A 241 12.12 8.49 9.52
N MET A 242 11.50 7.33 9.44
CA MET A 242 11.14 6.63 8.23
C MET A 242 9.93 5.75 8.55
N MET A 243 8.82 5.92 7.82
CA MET A 243 7.56 5.23 8.11
C MET A 243 6.96 4.64 6.83
N GLN A 244 6.38 3.44 6.93
CA GLN A 244 5.46 2.94 5.92
C GLN A 244 4.10 3.60 6.12
N THR A 245 3.70 4.45 5.18
CA THR A 245 2.45 5.22 5.31
C THR A 245 1.23 4.51 4.75
N ASP A 246 1.38 3.35 4.10
CA ASP A 246 0.24 2.55 3.65
C ASP A 246 -0.42 1.82 4.84
N PRO A 247 -1.71 2.09 5.14
CA PRO A 247 -2.40 1.49 6.28
C PRO A 247 -2.82 0.03 6.07
N ASN A 248 -2.50 -0.60 4.94
CA ASN A 248 -2.95 -1.95 4.61
C ASN A 248 -2.43 -3.00 5.62
N PRO A 249 -3.31 -3.69 6.36
CA PRO A 249 -2.91 -4.73 7.31
C PRO A 249 -2.12 -5.89 6.66
N ALA A 250 -2.35 -6.18 5.38
CA ALA A 250 -1.66 -7.25 4.65
C ALA A 250 -0.14 -7.00 4.48
N ASN A 251 0.34 -5.79 4.78
CA ASN A 251 1.77 -5.46 4.80
C ASN A 251 2.50 -6.12 5.98
N TYR A 252 1.75 -6.66 6.96
CA TYR A 252 2.27 -7.27 8.17
C TYR A 252 1.77 -8.69 8.32
N LEU A 253 2.71 -9.63 8.50
CA LEU A 253 2.38 -10.99 8.93
C LEU A 253 2.78 -11.18 10.39
N PHE A 254 1.91 -11.79 11.17
CA PHE A 254 2.26 -12.22 12.52
C PHE A 254 2.56 -13.72 12.53
N ASP A 255 3.78 -14.04 12.95
CA ASP A 255 4.29 -15.39 13.07
C ASP A 255 4.29 -15.81 14.54
N THR A 256 3.53 -16.84 14.85
CA THR A 256 3.39 -17.38 16.21
C THR A 256 4.39 -18.50 16.52
N GLN A 257 5.13 -18.98 15.52
CA GLN A 257 6.05 -20.11 15.65
C GLN A 257 7.47 -19.66 16.01
N HIS A 258 7.82 -18.42 15.68
CA HIS A 258 9.13 -17.84 15.97
C HIS A 258 9.06 -16.81 17.10
N GLY A 259 10.05 -16.86 18.00
CA GLY A 259 10.08 -16.03 19.22
C GLY A 259 9.19 -16.60 20.33
N ARG A 260 9.38 -16.10 21.55
CA ARG A 260 8.64 -16.59 22.74
C ARG A 260 7.15 -16.24 22.67
N ASP A 261 6.83 -15.07 22.12
CA ASP A 261 5.49 -14.47 22.10
C ASP A 261 5.05 -14.04 20.68
N GLY A 262 5.64 -14.66 19.65
CA GLY A 262 5.46 -14.32 18.25
C GLY A 262 6.19 -13.05 17.80
N ILE A 263 6.44 -12.97 16.49
CA ILE A 263 7.13 -11.86 15.81
C ILE A 263 6.27 -11.26 14.71
N MET A 264 6.45 -9.96 14.46
CA MET A 264 5.80 -9.25 13.37
C MET A 264 6.77 -9.12 12.18
N ASN A 265 6.41 -9.77 11.08
CA ASN A 265 7.12 -9.70 9.81
C ASN A 265 6.60 -8.52 8.98
N LEU A 266 7.50 -7.63 8.54
CA LEU A 266 7.17 -6.47 7.70
C LEU A 266 7.50 -6.80 6.24
N LEU A 267 6.50 -6.79 5.35
CA LEU A 267 6.63 -7.25 3.96
C LEU A 267 6.73 -6.14 2.92
N ASP A 268 5.76 -5.22 2.92
CA ASP A 268 5.63 -4.19 1.88
C ASP A 268 6.02 -2.83 2.44
N LEU A 269 7.04 -2.23 1.82
CA LEU A 269 7.58 -0.92 2.17
C LEU A 269 7.57 0.03 0.95
N GLY A 270 6.69 -0.24 -0.03
CA GLY A 270 6.61 0.51 -1.29
C GLY A 270 6.20 1.97 -1.12
N ALA A 271 5.43 2.26 -0.06
CA ALA A 271 5.02 3.60 0.34
C ALA A 271 5.81 4.13 1.55
N GLY A 272 7.02 3.60 1.79
CA GLY A 272 7.94 4.16 2.79
C GLY A 272 8.21 5.64 2.53
N ARG A 273 8.29 6.47 3.57
CA ARG A 273 8.61 7.90 3.50
C ARG A 273 9.60 8.26 4.59
N ASP A 274 10.50 9.19 4.27
CA ASP A 274 11.43 9.79 5.22
C ASP A 274 10.81 11.06 5.81
N PHE A 275 11.12 11.36 7.07
CA PHE A 275 10.65 12.54 7.77
C PHE A 275 11.81 13.40 8.22
N GLU A 276 11.71 14.70 7.92
CA GLU A 276 12.68 15.68 8.38
C GLU A 276 12.50 16.00 9.86
N ASP A 277 13.61 16.31 10.55
CA ASP A 277 13.62 16.59 11.99
C ASP A 277 12.67 17.73 12.36
N GLY A 278 12.64 18.82 11.57
CA GLY A 278 11.76 19.96 11.84
C GLY A 278 10.26 19.61 11.76
N PHE A 279 9.90 18.68 10.87
CA PHE A 279 8.52 18.16 10.78
C PHE A 279 8.19 17.33 12.03
N LEU A 280 9.05 16.38 12.40
CA LEU A 280 8.83 15.50 13.55
C LEU A 280 8.80 16.26 14.87
N ASP A 281 9.68 17.26 15.03
CA ASP A 281 9.70 18.12 16.21
C ASP A 281 8.37 18.88 16.36
N SER A 282 7.88 19.49 15.27
CA SER A 282 6.59 20.18 15.28
C SER A 282 5.43 19.22 15.50
N TYR A 283 5.47 18.03 14.89
CA TYR A 283 4.46 17.00 15.10
C TYR A 283 4.42 16.52 16.57
N MET A 284 5.58 16.34 17.22
CA MET A 284 5.64 16.06 18.65
C MET A 284 5.04 17.18 19.50
N GLN A 285 5.30 18.44 19.15
CA GLN A 285 4.72 19.57 19.89
C GLN A 285 3.20 19.59 19.78
N ILE A 286 2.62 19.20 18.64
CA ILE A 286 1.15 19.06 18.50
C ILE A 286 0.61 17.98 19.44
N ILE A 287 1.25 16.81 19.50
CA ILE A 287 0.84 15.72 20.40
C ILE A 287 0.97 16.14 21.86
N TRP A 288 2.09 16.77 22.21
CA TRP A 288 2.35 17.23 23.57
C TRP A 288 1.40 18.35 23.99
N GLY A 289 1.12 19.31 23.10
CA GLY A 289 0.11 20.35 23.29
C GLY A 289 -1.27 19.74 23.52
N SER A 290 -1.64 18.70 22.77
CA SER A 290 -2.91 17.97 22.97
C SER A 290 -2.98 17.32 24.36
N TYR A 291 -1.88 16.74 24.85
CA TYR A 291 -1.80 16.20 26.20
C TYR A 291 -1.90 17.28 27.29
N LYS A 292 -1.43 18.50 27.01
CA LYS A 292 -1.45 19.65 27.92
C LYS A 292 -2.67 20.56 27.77
N ASP A 293 -3.55 20.29 26.81
CA ASP A 293 -4.64 21.17 26.39
C ASP A 293 -4.16 22.59 25.98
N ASP A 294 -2.95 22.67 25.40
CA ASP A 294 -2.35 23.90 24.90
C ASP A 294 -2.74 24.14 23.43
N LYS A 295 -3.88 24.80 23.24
CA LYS A 295 -4.43 25.10 21.91
C LYS A 295 -3.56 26.01 21.06
N GLU A 296 -2.81 26.92 21.69
CA GLU A 296 -1.93 27.85 20.97
C GLU A 296 -0.74 27.11 20.37
N SER A 297 -0.12 26.22 21.16
CA SER A 297 0.94 25.34 20.68
C SER A 297 0.45 24.43 19.54
N ILE A 298 -0.73 23.79 19.71
CA ILE A 298 -1.33 22.95 18.66
C ILE A 298 -1.51 23.74 17.36
N LEU A 299 -2.12 24.93 17.43
CA LEU A 299 -2.39 25.75 16.25
C LEU A 299 -1.08 26.16 15.55
N GLN A 300 -0.13 26.71 16.32
CA GLN A 300 1.13 27.19 15.78
C GLN A 300 1.91 26.07 15.07
N HIS A 301 2.05 24.92 15.71
CA HIS A 301 2.80 23.81 15.11
C HIS A 301 2.03 23.13 13.97
N SER A 302 0.69 23.13 13.99
CA SER A 302 -0.13 22.64 12.87
C SER A 302 0.02 23.52 11.63
N ILE A 303 0.13 24.84 11.80
CA ILE A 303 0.45 25.77 10.69
C ILE A 303 1.88 25.54 10.19
N ASN A 304 2.85 25.37 11.09
CA ASN A 304 4.25 25.17 10.70
C ASN A 304 4.46 23.94 9.79
N ILE A 305 3.70 22.86 10.03
CA ILE A 305 3.76 21.65 9.21
C ILE A 305 2.71 21.60 8.09
N GLY A 306 1.96 22.69 7.90
CA GLY A 306 0.99 22.85 6.82
C GLY A 306 -0.27 21.99 6.96
N PHE A 307 -0.58 21.50 8.16
CA PHE A 307 -1.88 20.86 8.43
C PHE A 307 -3.02 21.88 8.43
N LEU A 308 -2.70 23.12 8.82
CA LEU A 308 -3.59 24.26 8.78
C LEU A 308 -2.96 25.38 7.94
N THR A 309 -3.79 26.11 7.20
CA THR A 309 -3.40 27.28 6.43
C THR A 309 -3.42 28.56 7.28
N GLY A 310 -4.10 28.54 8.43
CA GLY A 310 -4.33 29.71 9.28
C GLY A 310 -5.52 30.57 8.82
N GLU A 311 -6.23 30.15 7.78
CA GLU A 311 -7.43 30.81 7.25
C GLU A 311 -8.72 30.01 7.52
N GLU A 312 -8.65 29.00 8.39
CA GLU A 312 -9.81 28.18 8.73
C GLU A 312 -10.91 29.03 9.37
N SER A 313 -12.13 28.89 8.85
CA SER A 313 -13.32 29.55 9.39
C SER A 313 -13.47 29.21 10.89
N GLN A 314 -13.56 30.26 11.73
CA GLN A 314 -13.88 30.13 13.16
C GLN A 314 -15.21 29.43 13.41
#